data_AF-A0A6I7YI09-F1
#
_entry.id   AF-A0A6I7YI09-F1
#
_cell.length_a   1.000
_cell.length_b   1.000
_cell.length_c   1.000
_cell.angle_alpha   90.00
_cell.angle_beta   90.00
_cell.angle_gamma   90.00
#
_symmetry.space_group_name_H-M   'P 1'
#
loop_
_entity.id
_entity.type
_entity.pdbx_description
1 polymer ?
#
loop_
_entity_poly.entity_id
_entity_poly.type
_entity_poly.pdbx_seq_one_letter_code
_entity_poly.pdbx_strand_id
1 'polypeptide(L)'
;MRSARGFGAFAQRRRAAIISQLGKREATDLQLLADAIKENLPGTRFGNEFFISKAIGWALRDLYRTNPTWVLGFLGSHDVANLTRREALKHHR
;
A
#
# COMPACT_ATOMS: atom_id res chain seq x y z
N MET A 1 -8.20 -32.59 1.70
CA MET A 1 -7.71 -32.05 0.41
C MET A 1 -8.08 -30.56 0.32
N ARG A 2 -7.15 -29.66 0.67
CA ARG A 2 -7.17 -28.24 0.28
C ARG A 2 -5.76 -27.92 -0.22
N SER A 3 -5.66 -27.65 -1.52
CA SER A 3 -4.40 -27.40 -2.21
C SER A 3 -3.76 -26.11 -1.69
N ALA A 4 -2.67 -26.24 -0.92
CA ALA A 4 -1.85 -25.14 -0.42
C ALA A 4 -0.78 -24.68 -1.44
N ARG A 5 -1.09 -24.72 -2.74
CA ARG A 5 -0.17 -24.31 -3.82
C ARG A 5 -0.85 -23.23 -4.67
N GLY A 6 -0.68 -21.96 -4.28
CA GLY A 6 -1.16 -20.84 -5.10
C GLY A 6 -1.16 -19.45 -4.45
N PHE A 7 -1.16 -19.34 -3.11
CA PHE A 7 -1.31 -18.03 -2.43
C PHE A 7 0.00 -17.21 -2.32
N GLY A 8 1.17 -17.87 -2.17
CA GLY A 8 2.42 -17.18 -1.81
C GLY A 8 3.05 -16.32 -2.91
N ALA A 9 3.07 -16.77 -4.17
CA ALA A 9 3.81 -16.09 -5.24
C ALA A 9 3.11 -14.82 -5.76
N PHE A 10 1.78 -14.82 -5.83
CA PHE A 10 1.01 -13.66 -6.29
C PHE A 10 1.02 -12.52 -5.27
N ALA A 11 0.92 -12.84 -3.98
CA ALA A 11 1.03 -11.87 -2.90
C ALA A 11 2.43 -11.19 -2.88
N GLN A 12 3.51 -11.94 -3.17
CA GLN A 12 4.86 -11.37 -3.27
C GLN A 12 4.99 -10.36 -4.43
N ARG A 13 4.46 -10.66 -5.61
CA ARG A 13 4.49 -9.73 -6.76
C ARG A 13 3.68 -8.46 -6.49
N ARG A 14 2.50 -8.59 -5.89
CA ARG A 14 1.66 -7.43 -5.49
C ARG A 14 2.40 -6.55 -4.49
N ARG A 15 3.00 -7.16 -3.46
CA ARG A 15 3.82 -6.45 -2.48
C ARG A 15 4.97 -5.70 -3.14
N ALA A 16 5.71 -6.35 -4.03
CA ALA A 16 6.81 -5.75 -4.77
C ALA A 16 6.36 -4.55 -5.61
N ALA A 17 5.22 -4.65 -6.30
CA ALA A 17 4.66 -3.54 -7.08
C ALA A 17 4.35 -2.33 -6.19
N ILE A 18 3.73 -2.53 -5.03
CA ILE A 18 3.36 -1.46 -4.09
C ILE A 18 4.60 -0.73 -3.55
N ILE A 19 5.67 -1.45 -3.22
CA ILE A 19 6.90 -0.87 -2.64
C ILE A 19 7.97 -0.51 -3.68
N SER A 20 7.68 -0.69 -4.97
CA SER A 20 8.65 -0.47 -6.07
C SER A 20 9.15 0.97 -6.17
N GLN A 21 8.42 1.91 -5.57
CA GLN A 21 8.71 3.34 -5.61
C GLN A 21 9.23 3.91 -4.28
N LEU A 22 9.55 3.05 -3.29
CA LEU A 22 10.12 3.53 -2.03
C LEU A 22 11.42 4.30 -2.26
N GLY A 23 11.55 5.43 -1.59
CA GLY A 23 12.71 6.32 -1.67
C GLY A 23 12.71 7.27 -2.86
N LYS A 24 11.74 7.17 -3.78
CA LYS A 24 11.64 8.08 -4.94
C LYS A 24 11.17 9.48 -4.58
N ARG A 25 10.47 9.65 -3.46
CA ARG A 25 10.05 10.95 -2.92
C ARG A 25 9.30 11.81 -3.95
N GLU A 26 9.83 12.96 -4.35
CA GLU A 26 9.23 13.87 -5.34
C GLU A 26 9.10 13.20 -6.72
N ALA A 27 9.91 12.19 -7.02
CA ALA A 27 9.86 11.43 -8.26
C ALA A 27 8.90 10.22 -8.21
N THR A 28 8.10 10.07 -7.15
CA THR A 28 7.08 9.03 -7.09
C THR A 28 5.98 9.30 -8.11
N ASP A 29 5.73 8.34 -8.99
CA ASP A 29 4.59 8.34 -9.88
C ASP A 29 3.31 8.04 -9.07
N LEU A 30 2.53 9.09 -8.82
CA LEU A 30 1.33 9.05 -7.99
C LEU A 30 0.21 8.22 -8.62
N GLN A 31 0.11 8.23 -9.95
CA GLN A 31 -0.92 7.47 -10.65
C GLN A 31 -0.62 5.98 -10.55
N LEU A 32 0.62 5.59 -10.86
CA LEU A 32 1.07 4.21 -10.73
C LEU A 32 0.94 3.69 -9.29
N LEU A 33 1.29 4.52 -8.30
CA LEU A 33 1.15 4.17 -6.90
C LEU A 33 -0.33 3.96 -6.52
N ALA A 34 -1.20 4.89 -6.91
CA ALA A 34 -2.64 4.78 -6.62
C ALA A 34 -3.23 3.51 -7.23
N ASP A 35 -2.91 3.21 -8.48
CA ASP A 35 -3.42 2.03 -9.18
C ASP A 35 -2.94 0.73 -8.53
N ALA A 36 -1.65 0.68 -8.15
CA ALA A 36 -1.11 -0.46 -7.40
C ALA A 36 -1.79 -0.65 -6.04
N ILE A 37 -2.16 0.42 -5.35
CA ILE A 37 -2.84 0.35 -4.05
C ILE A 37 -4.31 -0.07 -4.20
N LYS A 38 -5.06 0.55 -5.12
CA LYS A 38 -6.51 0.33 -5.33
C LYS A 38 -6.85 -1.13 -5.56
N GLU A 39 -6.02 -1.81 -6.34
CA GLU A 39 -6.09 -3.24 -6.64
C GLU A 39 -5.92 -4.17 -5.42
N ASN A 40 -5.54 -3.62 -4.28
CA ASN A 40 -5.19 -4.32 -3.06
C ASN A 40 -5.91 -3.75 -1.82
N LEU A 41 -6.95 -2.94 -2.02
CA LEU A 41 -7.76 -2.37 -0.93
C LEU A 41 -8.75 -3.40 -0.34
N PRO A 42 -9.31 -3.15 0.85
CA PRO A 42 -10.43 -3.92 1.40
C PRO A 42 -11.53 -4.14 0.35
N GLY A 43 -12.11 -5.35 0.32
CA GLY A 43 -13.06 -5.77 -0.71
C GLY A 43 -12.43 -6.41 -1.95
N THR A 44 -11.10 -6.29 -2.14
CA THR A 44 -10.37 -7.02 -3.19
C THR A 44 -9.91 -8.39 -2.71
N ARG A 45 -9.43 -9.22 -3.66
CA ARG A 45 -8.87 -10.56 -3.38
C ARG A 45 -7.75 -10.55 -2.34
N PHE A 46 -6.96 -9.48 -2.26
CA PHE A 46 -5.79 -9.38 -1.39
C PHE A 46 -5.93 -8.29 -0.32
N GLY A 47 -7.10 -7.64 -0.23
CA GLY A 47 -7.35 -6.51 0.68
C GLY A 47 -7.19 -6.81 2.16
N ASN A 48 -7.32 -8.09 2.54
CA ASN A 48 -7.21 -8.55 3.92
C ASN A 48 -5.83 -9.15 4.24
N GLU A 49 -4.90 -9.17 3.27
CA GLU A 49 -3.56 -9.72 3.47
C GLU A 49 -2.71 -8.76 4.31
N PHE A 50 -2.21 -9.26 5.45
CA PHE A 50 -1.44 -8.47 6.42
C PHE A 50 -0.22 -7.77 5.78
N PHE A 51 0.55 -8.51 4.98
CA PHE A 51 1.78 -7.99 4.36
C PHE A 51 1.49 -6.98 3.24
N ILE A 52 0.32 -7.08 2.60
CA ILE A 52 -0.13 -6.11 1.59
C ILE A 52 -0.55 -4.81 2.28
N SER A 53 -1.38 -4.90 3.33
CA SER A 53 -1.77 -3.75 4.15
C SER A 53 -0.54 -3.00 4.71
N LYS A 54 0.48 -3.75 5.18
CA LYS A 54 1.77 -3.19 5.62
C LYS A 54 2.51 -2.48 4.50
N ALA A 55 2.62 -3.10 3.32
CA ALA A 55 3.32 -2.54 2.18
C ALA A 55 2.69 -1.23 1.70
N ILE A 56 1.36 -1.17 1.62
CA ILE A 56 0.63 0.06 1.30
C ILE A 56 0.95 1.14 2.34
N GLY A 57 0.89 0.79 3.63
CA GLY A 57 1.22 1.71 4.70
C GLY A 57 2.64 2.27 4.62
N TRP A 58 3.63 1.46 4.22
CA TRP A 58 5.01 1.92 4.05
C TRP A 58 5.19 2.81 2.84
N ALA A 59 4.58 2.48 1.69
CA ALA A 59 4.62 3.31 0.50
C ALA A 59 4.00 4.69 0.75
N LEU A 60 2.84 4.74 1.42
CA LEU A 60 2.19 5.99 1.80
C LEU A 60 2.99 6.77 2.84
N ARG A 61 3.63 6.10 3.82
CA ARG A 61 4.49 6.77 4.80
C ARG A 61 5.69 7.44 4.13
N ASP A 62 6.31 6.76 3.17
CA ASP A 62 7.46 7.30 2.43
C ASP A 62 7.06 8.55 1.64
N LEU A 63 5.96 8.47 0.88
CA LEU A 63 5.42 9.61 0.14
C LEU A 63 4.96 10.75 1.06
N TYR A 64 4.45 10.45 2.26
CA TYR A 64 4.01 11.49 3.20
C TYR A 64 5.12 12.50 3.51
N ARG A 65 6.39 12.07 3.48
CA ARG A 65 7.53 12.95 3.76
C ARG A 65 7.66 14.11 2.77
N THR A 66 7.18 13.94 1.54
CA THR A 66 7.32 14.93 0.45
C THR A 66 5.98 15.40 -0.12
N ASN A 67 4.91 14.63 0.04
CA ASN A 67 3.57 14.98 -0.41
C ASN A 67 2.47 14.55 0.60
N PRO A 68 2.42 15.18 1.79
CA PRO A 68 1.46 14.82 2.84
C PRO A 68 0.01 15.10 2.41
N THR A 69 -0.24 16.18 1.66
CA THR A 69 -1.57 16.55 1.16
C THR A 69 -2.17 15.43 0.31
N TRP A 70 -1.38 14.87 -0.61
CA TRP A 70 -1.84 13.76 -1.44
C TRP A 70 -2.15 12.51 -0.61
N VAL A 71 -1.29 12.15 0.34
CA VAL A 71 -1.51 10.97 1.19
C VAL A 71 -2.77 11.11 2.05
N LEU A 72 -3.00 12.28 2.65
CA LEU A 72 -4.20 12.56 3.42
C LEU A 72 -5.46 12.52 2.54
N GLY A 73 -5.40 13.10 1.33
CA GLY A 73 -6.48 13.03 0.35
C GLY A 73 -6.78 11.59 -0.09
N PHE A 74 -5.75 10.78 -0.34
CA PHE A 74 -5.91 9.36 -0.68
C PHE A 74 -6.59 8.58 0.46
N LEU A 75 -6.12 8.76 1.69
CA LEU A 75 -6.68 8.10 2.89
C LEU A 75 -8.09 8.59 3.26
N GLY A 76 -8.48 9.80 2.83
CA GLY A 76 -9.83 10.33 3.03
C GLY A 76 -10.84 9.88 1.97
N SER A 77 -10.35 9.52 0.78
CA SER A 77 -11.18 9.14 -0.38
C SER A 77 -11.34 7.63 -0.57
N HIS A 78 -10.57 6.81 0.15
CA HIS A 78 -10.59 5.36 0.01
C HIS A 78 -10.75 4.67 1.36
N ASP A 79 -11.56 3.61 1.39
CA ASP A 79 -11.56 2.67 2.49
C ASP A 79 -10.25 1.88 2.49
N VAL A 80 -9.48 2.01 3.57
CA VAL A 80 -8.21 1.32 3.78
C VAL A 80 -8.27 0.53 5.07
N ALA A 81 -7.46 -0.54 5.16
CA ALA A 81 -7.32 -1.26 6.41
C ALA A 81 -6.82 -0.34 7.53
N ASN A 82 -7.33 -0.53 8.76
CA ASN A 82 -6.87 0.22 9.93
C ASN A 82 -5.35 0.16 10.14
N LEU A 83 -4.73 -0.98 9.80
CA LEU A 83 -3.28 -1.13 9.82
C LEU A 83 -2.60 -0.20 8.81
N THR A 84 -3.11 -0.12 7.58
CA THR A 84 -2.58 0.78 6.54
C THR A 84 -2.60 2.23 7.00
N ARG A 85 -3.73 2.71 7.55
CA ARG A 85 -3.84 4.08 8.07
C ARG A 85 -2.83 4.35 9.19
N ARG A 86 -2.73 3.44 10.16
CA ARG A 86 -1.76 3.55 11.28
C ARG A 86 -0.32 3.57 10.78
N GLU A 87 0.01 2.74 9.79
CA GLU A 87 1.36 2.72 9.23
C GLU A 87 1.66 3.99 8.42
N ALA A 88 0.75 4.42 7.54
CA ALA A 88 0.94 5.59 6.69
C ALA A 88 1.19 6.88 7.51
N LEU A 89 0.45 7.07 8.60
CA LEU A 89 0.51 8.27 9.45
C LEU A 89 1.55 8.17 10.58
N LYS A 90 2.32 7.09 10.66
CA LYS A 90 3.36 6.96 11.68
C LYS A 90 4.59 7.78 11.26
N HIS A 91 4.82 8.88 11.95
CA HIS A 91 6.04 9.67 11.83
C HIS A 91 7.07 9.19 12.85
N HIS A 92 8.18 8.65 12.38
CA HIS A 92 9.37 8.47 13.21
C HIS A 92 10.08 9.82 13.24
N ARG A 93 10.08 10.47 14.42
CA ARG A 93 11.01 11.56 14.74
C ARG A 93 12.44 11.02 14.74
#